data_AF-A0A2T6SKV8-F1
#
_entry.id   AF-A0A2T6SKV8-F1
#
_cell.length_a   1.000
_cell.length_b   1.000
_cell.length_c   1.000
_cell.angle_alpha   90.00
_cell.angle_beta   90.00
_cell.angle_gamma   90.00
#
_symmetry.space_group_name_H-M   'P 1'
#
loop_
_entity.id
_entity.type
_entity.pdbx_description
1 polymer ?
#
loop_
_entity_poly.entity_id
_entity_poly.type
_entity_poly.pdbx_seq_one_letter_code
_entity_poly.pdbx_strand_id
1 'polypeptide(L)'
;MKPHTTRLSTEVLDNLIRLYLTRHYELQEYNRDFCYLVSDNNGMAVKVELTYKQGTEAPKSIIIDLKMLKSLLVEAVMELKESETMYYRSVATHE
;
A
#
# COMPACT_ATOMS: atom_id res chain seq x y z
N MET A 1 -26.50 -10.08 10.05
CA MET A 1 -25.25 -9.48 10.57
C MET A 1 -24.68 -8.55 9.50
N LYS A 2 -24.46 -7.26 9.79
CA LYS A 2 -23.80 -6.36 8.83
C LYS A 2 -22.33 -6.79 8.72
N PRO A 3 -21.73 -6.89 7.52
CA PRO A 3 -20.32 -7.20 7.40
C PRO A 3 -19.54 -6.07 8.08
N HIS A 4 -18.90 -6.39 9.21
CA HIS A 4 -17.91 -5.52 9.81
C HIS A 4 -16.68 -5.56 8.89
N THR A 5 -16.70 -4.79 7.81
CA THR A 5 -15.47 -4.45 7.10
C THR A 5 -14.68 -3.58 8.06
N THR A 6 -13.76 -4.18 8.80
CA THR A 6 -12.82 -3.47 9.66
C THR A 6 -12.17 -2.39 8.80
N ARG A 7 -12.54 -1.14 9.07
CA ARG A 7 -12.00 0.02 8.36
C ARG A 7 -10.52 0.05 8.71
N LEU A 8 -9.63 0.08 7.71
CA LEU A 8 -8.21 0.27 7.97
C LEU A 8 -8.04 1.61 8.68
N SER A 9 -7.16 1.68 9.68
CA SER A 9 -6.81 2.98 10.27
C SER A 9 -6.16 3.86 9.22
N THR A 10 -6.20 5.18 9.44
CA THR A 10 -5.59 6.15 8.53
C THR A 10 -4.09 5.88 8.38
N GLU A 11 -3.38 5.51 9.46
CA GLU A 11 -1.95 5.20 9.42
C GLU A 11 -1.65 3.94 8.60
N VAL A 12 -2.46 2.89 8.74
CA VAL A 12 -2.28 1.66 7.95
C VAL A 12 -2.51 1.95 6.47
N LEU A 13 -3.55 2.72 6.15
CA LEU A 13 -3.84 3.11 4.79
C LEU A 13 -2.71 3.95 4.18
N ASP A 14 -2.16 4.91 4.95
CA ASP A 14 -1.04 5.75 4.53
C ASP A 14 0.19 4.92 4.14
N ASN A 15 0.54 3.94 4.98
CA ASN A 15 1.67 3.05 4.76
C ASN A 15 1.47 2.13 3.55
N LEU A 16 0.25 1.61 3.34
CA LEU A 16 -0.05 0.78 2.17
C LEU A 16 0.01 1.58 0.87
N ILE A 17 -0.44 2.84 0.88
CA ILE A 17 -0.28 3.75 -0.26
C ILE A 17 1.20 4.00 -0.52
N ARG A 18 2.01 4.29 0.51
CA ARG A 18 3.46 4.46 0.36
C ARG A 18 4.12 3.21 -0.22
N LEU A 19 3.77 2.03 0.29
CA LEU A 19 4.30 0.75 -0.19
C LEU A 19 3.95 0.55 -1.68
N TYR A 20 2.70 0.82 -2.06
CA TYR A 20 2.25 0.75 -3.45
C TYR A 20 3.07 1.67 -4.36
N LEU A 21 3.19 2.96 -3.99
CA LEU A 21 3.97 3.94 -4.77
C LEU A 21 5.44 3.53 -4.89
N THR A 22 6.04 2.96 -3.84
CA THR A 22 7.42 2.46 -3.89
C THR A 22 7.59 1.26 -4.81
N ARG A 23 6.59 0.36 -4.89
CA ARG A 23 6.64 -0.81 -5.79
C ARG A 23 6.46 -0.44 -7.28
N HIS A 24 5.94 0.76 -7.58
CA HIS A 24 5.74 1.27 -8.94
C HIS A 24 6.82 2.30 -9.30
N TYR A 25 7.86 1.85 -10.01
CA TYR A 25 9.05 2.65 -10.33
C TYR A 25 8.71 4.01 -10.97
N GLU A 26 7.73 4.03 -11.87
CA GLU A 26 7.24 5.23 -12.55
C GLU A 26 6.60 6.27 -11.61
N LEU A 27 6.18 5.86 -10.41
CA LEU A 27 5.56 6.74 -9.42
C LEU A 27 6.56 7.25 -8.38
N GLN A 28 7.78 6.69 -8.33
CA GLN A 28 8.81 7.10 -7.36
C GLN A 28 9.32 8.52 -7.59
N GLU A 29 9.20 9.04 -8.81
CA GLU A 29 9.59 10.41 -9.16
C GLU A 29 8.55 11.46 -8.74
N TYR A 30 7.44 11.03 -8.15
CA TYR A 30 6.36 11.91 -7.70
C TYR A 30 6.37 12.05 -6.17
N ASN A 31 5.99 13.25 -5.72
CA ASN A 31 5.57 13.52 -4.36
C ASN A 31 4.08 13.20 -4.23
N ARG A 32 3.69 12.72 -3.06
CA ARG A 32 2.29 12.53 -2.70
C ARG A 32 1.78 13.76 -1.96
N ASP A 33 0.79 14.43 -2.53
CA ASP A 33 0.25 15.66 -1.93
C ASP A 33 -0.98 15.38 -1.07
N PHE A 34 -1.99 14.72 -1.64
CA PHE A 34 -3.26 14.47 -0.97
C PHE A 34 -3.81 13.08 -1.27
N CYS A 35 -4.54 12.51 -0.30
CA CYS A 35 -5.27 11.27 -0.47
C CYS A 35 -6.65 11.36 0.18
N TYR A 36 -7.69 10.89 -0.51
CA TYR A 36 -9.05 10.83 0.02
C TYR A 36 -9.79 9.61 -0.48
N LEU A 37 -10.73 9.12 0.35
CA LEU A 37 -11.59 8.01 0.01
C LEU A 37 -12.59 8.44 -1.05
N VAL A 38 -12.74 7.62 -2.09
CA VAL A 38 -13.75 7.76 -3.13
C VAL A 38 -14.54 6.47 -3.23
N SER A 39 -15.81 6.58 -3.62
CA SER A 39 -16.62 5.42 -4.00
C SER A 39 -16.57 5.29 -5.52
N ASP A 40 -16.33 4.08 -6.01
CA ASP A 40 -16.38 3.76 -7.43
C ASP A 40 -17.36 2.60 -7.68
N ASN A 41 -17.46 2.14 -8.94
CA ASN A 41 -18.36 1.04 -9.30
C ASN A 41 -17.92 -0.32 -8.71
N ASN A 42 -16.67 -0.45 -8.23
CA ASN A 42 -16.09 -1.68 -7.69
C ASN A 42 -16.01 -1.71 -6.15
N GLY A 43 -16.40 -0.61 -5.50
CA GLY A 43 -16.50 -0.44 -4.06
C GLY A 43 -15.88 0.88 -3.58
N MET A 44 -15.02 0.78 -2.59
CA MET A 44 -14.31 1.92 -2.02
C MET A 44 -12.87 1.91 -2.52
N ALA A 45 -12.38 3.07 -2.92
CA ALA A 45 -11.02 3.29 -3.38
C ALA A 45 -10.41 4.53 -2.71
N VAL A 46 -9.10 4.72 -2.90
CA VAL A 46 -8.39 5.93 -2.51
C VAL A 46 -7.96 6.63 -3.78
N LYS A 47 -8.34 7.90 -3.93
CA LYS A 47 -7.74 8.77 -4.94
C LYS A 47 -6.51 9.44 -4.33
N VAL A 48 -5.39 9.37 -5.05
CA VAL A 48 -4.10 9.94 -4.64
C VAL A 48 -3.67 10.95 -5.69
N GLU A 49 -3.41 12.17 -5.25
CA GLU A 49 -2.88 13.26 -6.07
C GLU A 49 -1.35 13.29 -5.94
N LEU A 50 -0.67 13.33 -7.09
CA LEU A 50 0.78 13.21 -7.22
C LEU A 50 1.35 14.41 -7.99
N THR A 51 2.42 15.01 -7.49
CA THR A 51 3.16 16.11 -8.16
C THR A 51 4.60 15.70 -8.42
N TYR A 52 5.11 15.97 -9.62
CA TYR A 52 6.46 15.56 -10.00
C TYR A 52 7.55 16.27 -9.18
N LYS A 53 8.55 15.52 -8.71
CA LYS A 53 9.60 16.04 -7.80
C LYS A 53 10.46 17.14 -8.43
N GLN A 54 10.78 17.02 -9.71
CA GLN A 54 11.64 17.98 -10.42
C GLN A 54 10.86 19.03 -11.23
N GLY A 55 9.53 19.10 -11.06
CA GLY A 55 8.71 20.23 -11.50
C GLY A 55 8.49 20.38 -13.00
N THR A 56 8.88 19.41 -13.83
CA THR A 56 8.72 19.47 -15.30
C THR A 56 7.54 18.67 -15.84
N GLU A 57 7.05 17.66 -15.12
CA GLU A 57 5.88 16.88 -15.52
C GLU A 57 4.58 17.37 -14.87
N ALA A 58 3.48 17.15 -15.58
CA ALA A 58 2.13 17.48 -15.09
C ALA A 58 1.76 16.63 -13.86
N PRO A 59 0.97 17.18 -12.93
CA PRO A 59 0.39 16.41 -11.83
C PRO A 59 -0.41 15.21 -12.34
N LYS A 60 -0.37 14.11 -11.60
CA LYS A 60 -1.13 12.89 -11.89
C LYS A 60 -2.08 12.57 -10.76
N SER A 61 -3.26 12.10 -11.11
CA SER A 61 -4.19 11.50 -10.15
C SER A 61 -4.25 10.00 -10.41
N ILE A 62 -4.07 9.19 -9.38
CA ILE A 62 -4.27 7.74 -9.45
C ILE A 62 -5.41 7.31 -8.52
N ILE A 63 -6.09 6.23 -8.89
CA ILE A 63 -7.13 5.61 -8.07
C ILE A 63 -6.65 4.22 -7.69
N ILE A 64 -6.66 3.93 -6.39
CA ILE A 64 -6.18 2.67 -5.83
C ILE A 64 -7.33 1.99 -5.10
N ASP A 65 -7.73 0.82 -5.56
CA ASP A 65 -8.79 0.04 -4.94
C ASP A 65 -8.42 -0.38 -3.51
N LEU A 66 -9.33 -0.21 -2.54
CA LEU A 66 -9.09 -0.68 -1.17
C LEU A 66 -8.88 -2.18 -1.09
N LYS A 67 -9.45 -2.96 -2.03
CA LYS A 67 -9.22 -4.41 -2.11
C LYS A 67 -7.75 -4.70 -2.39
N MET A 68 -7.14 -3.97 -3.32
CA MET A 68 -5.73 -4.12 -3.66
C MET A 68 -4.82 -3.69 -2.51
N LEU A 69 -5.12 -2.58 -1.84
CA LEU A 69 -4.38 -2.15 -0.65
C LEU A 69 -4.45 -3.19 0.48
N LYS A 70 -5.60 -3.84 0.68
CA LYS A 70 -5.73 -4.94 1.64
C LYS A 70 -4.90 -6.17 1.24
N SER A 71 -4.84 -6.51 -0.05
CA SER A 71 -3.98 -7.60 -0.53
C SER A 71 -2.50 -7.31 -0.28
N LEU A 72 -2.05 -6.07 -0.51
CA LEU A 72 -0.69 -5.62 -0.20
C LEU A 72 -0.34 -5.79 1.28
N LEU A 73 -1.28 -5.53 2.18
CA LEU A 73 -1.08 -5.77 3.61
C LEU A 73 -0.87 -7.26 3.90
N VAL A 74 -1.67 -8.14 3.28
CA VAL A 74 -1.54 -9.59 3.46
C VAL A 74 -0.20 -10.08 2.93
N GLU A 75 0.21 -9.65 1.74
CA GLU A 75 1.51 -9.98 1.14
C GLU A 75 2.67 -9.56 2.05
N ALA A 76 2.69 -8.31 2.50
CA ALA A 76 3.75 -7.81 3.39
C ALA A 76 3.81 -8.59 4.72
N VAL A 77 2.67 -8.99 5.27
CA VAL A 77 2.63 -9.83 6.48
C VAL A 77 3.12 -11.25 6.20
N MET A 78 2.83 -11.82 5.03
CA MET A 78 3.34 -13.15 4.66
C MET A 78 4.86 -13.14 4.45
N GLU A 79 5.41 -12.14 3.74
CA GLU A 79 6.85 -11.95 3.55
C GLU A 79 7.60 -11.90 4.90
N LEU A 80 7.05 -11.18 5.88
CA LEU A 80 7.60 -11.11 7.24
C LEU A 80 7.62 -12.48 7.92
N LYS A 81 6.52 -13.24 7.85
CA LYS A 81 6.45 -14.59 8.45
C LYS A 81 7.41 -15.57 7.81
N GLU A 82 7.59 -15.50 6.50
CA GLU A 82 8.56 -16.34 5.80
C GLU A 82 9.99 -16.00 6.22
N SER A 83 10.31 -14.71 6.36
CA SER A 83 11.60 -14.25 6.87
C SER A 83 11.87 -14.72 8.31
N GLU A 84 10.91 -14.58 9.21
CA GLU A 84 11.01 -15.10 10.59
C GLU A 84 11.21 -16.62 10.61
N THR A 85 10.45 -17.35 9.79
CA THR A 85 10.57 -18.82 9.71
C THR A 85 11.95 -19.24 9.21
N MET A 86 12.51 -18.54 8.21
CA MET A 86 13.88 -18.80 7.75
C MET A 86 14.91 -18.50 8.85
N TYR A 87 14.75 -17.39 9.57
CA TYR A 87 15.66 -17.02 10.66
C TYR A 87 15.71 -18.11 11.72
N TYR A 88 14.57 -18.56 12.25
CA TYR A 88 14.55 -19.61 13.28
C TYR A 88 15.10 -20.96 12.79
N ARG A 89 14.88 -21.33 11.51
CA ARG A 89 15.50 -22.52 10.92
C ARG A 89 17.02 -22.42 10.83
N SER A 90 17.54 -21.24 10.51
CA SER A 90 18.99 -21.02 10.41
C SER A 90 19.69 -21.15 11.76
N VAL A 91 19.07 -20.63 12.83
CA VAL A 91 19.62 -20.71 14.18
C VAL A 91 19.56 -22.14 14.73
N ALA A 92 18.45 -22.86 14.51
CA ALA A 92 18.27 -24.24 14.98
C ALA A 92 19.14 -25.29 14.26
N THR A 93 19.79 -24.93 13.15
CA THR A 93 20.70 -25.82 12.39
C THR A 93 22.19 -25.56 12.67
N HIS A 94 22.50 -24.58 13.54
CA HIS A 94 23.85 -24.26 13.99
C HIS A 94 24.15 -24.74 15.44
N GLU A 95 23.27 -25.58 16.00
CA GLU A 95 23.49 -26.37 17.23
C GLU A 95 23.80 -27.84 16.89
#